data_AF-A0A653YPU6-F1
#
_entry.id   AF-A0A653YPU6-F1
#
_cell.length_a   1.000
_cell.length_b   1.000
_cell.length_c   1.000
_cell.angle_alpha   90.00
_cell.angle_beta   90.00
_cell.angle_gamma   90.00
#
_symmetry.space_group_name_H-M   'P 1'
#
loop_
_entity.id
_entity.type
_entity.pdbx_description
1 polymer ?
#
loop_
_entity_poly.entity_id
_entity_poly.type
_entity_poly.pdbx_seq_one_letter_code
_entity_poly.pdbx_strand_id
1 'polypeptide(L)'
;MIDMSHIEPPRPERGQTGAERGPNLTSIEREVTDARTMPQKLLAAANPKNYFGMVKHYPAGTKQFLWLCLGILYPFWLLGVLVAWPVIIVLKAVGWVLFQIWWFCTGWFWKRLGGEKPSKERRAEIDQERAAKLADSNAQQYE
;
A
#
# COMPACT_ATOMS: atom_id res chain seq x y z
N MET A 1 -77.81 34.10 33.37
CA MET A 1 -77.11 33.55 32.20
C MET A 1 -75.68 34.07 32.27
N ILE A 2 -74.73 33.26 32.73
CA ILE A 2 -73.32 33.66 32.80
C ILE A 2 -72.54 32.68 31.94
N ASP A 3 -71.84 33.31 31.01
CA ASP A 3 -71.12 32.83 29.85
C ASP A 3 -70.02 31.82 30.20
N MET A 4 -69.92 30.75 29.40
CA MET A 4 -68.87 29.73 29.51
C MET A 4 -67.57 30.30 28.94
N SER A 5 -66.77 30.99 29.75
CA SER A 5 -65.38 31.31 29.40
C SER A 5 -64.50 30.07 29.54
N HIS A 6 -64.54 29.25 28.49
CA HIS A 6 -63.58 28.19 28.26
C HIS A 6 -62.17 28.82 28.21
N ILE A 7 -61.37 28.59 29.25
CA ILE A 7 -59.98 29.03 29.32
C ILE A 7 -59.20 28.21 28.28
N GLU A 8 -58.98 28.78 27.10
CA GLU A 8 -58.14 28.18 26.06
C GLU A 8 -56.69 28.16 26.54
N PRO A 9 -56.01 27.00 26.57
CA PRO A 9 -54.60 26.95 26.97
C PRO A 9 -53.75 27.74 25.96
N PRO A 10 -52.69 28.44 26.42
CA PRO A 10 -51.82 29.21 25.53
C PRO A 10 -51.27 28.33 24.40
N ARG A 11 -51.30 28.85 23.16
CA ARG A 11 -50.85 28.10 21.98
C ARG A 11 -49.42 27.58 22.20
N PRO A 12 -49.14 26.31 21.84
CA PRO A 12 -47.80 25.76 21.97
C PRO A 12 -46.82 26.63 21.17
N GLU A 13 -45.70 27.01 21.81
CA GLU A 13 -44.60 27.67 21.10
C GLU A 13 -44.19 26.82 19.91
N ARG A 14 -44.32 27.39 18.71
CA ARG A 14 -43.91 26.74 17.47
C ARG A 14 -42.40 26.53 17.55
N GLY A 15 -41.96 25.27 17.60
CA GLY A 15 -40.55 24.93 17.51
C GLY A 15 -39.94 25.51 16.23
N GLN A 16 -38.68 25.97 16.33
CA GLN A 16 -37.94 26.57 15.21
C GLN A 16 -38.01 25.68 13.96
N THR A 17 -38.41 26.26 12.85
CA THR A 17 -38.48 25.53 11.57
C THR A 17 -37.07 25.27 11.04
N GLY A 18 -36.89 24.24 10.21
CA GLY A 18 -35.55 23.84 9.71
C GLY A 18 -34.77 24.97 9.00
N ALA A 19 -35.46 26.02 8.55
CA ALA A 19 -34.86 27.23 7.98
C ALA A 19 -34.25 28.18 9.04
N GLU A 20 -34.76 28.17 10.28
CA GLU A 20 -34.32 29.02 11.39
C GLU A 20 -33.24 28.35 12.25
N ARG A 21 -33.17 27.00 12.22
CA ARG A 21 -32.22 26.18 12.99
C ARG A 21 -30.76 26.32 12.51
N GLY A 22 -30.53 26.97 11.37
CA GLY A 22 -29.24 26.94 10.69
C GLY A 22 -28.89 25.52 10.22
N PRO A 23 -27.82 25.34 9.44
CA PRO A 23 -27.43 24.02 8.98
C PRO A 23 -27.08 23.14 10.20
N ASN A 24 -27.65 21.93 10.28
CA ASN A 24 -27.40 20.93 11.33
C ASN A 24 -26.00 20.32 11.18
N LEU A 25 -24.99 21.16 11.05
CA LEU A 25 -23.60 20.75 10.96
C LEU A 25 -23.15 20.35 12.35
N THR A 26 -22.70 19.11 12.46
CA THR A 26 -21.91 18.65 13.61
C THR A 26 -20.73 19.61 13.80
N SER A 27 -20.25 19.78 15.02
CA SER A 27 -19.09 20.67 15.31
C SER A 27 -17.88 20.36 14.40
N ILE A 28 -17.77 19.10 13.97
CA ILE A 28 -16.75 18.59 13.05
C ILE A 28 -16.96 19.11 11.62
N GLU A 29 -18.18 19.07 11.08
CA GLU A 29 -18.44 19.63 9.75
C GLU A 29 -18.22 21.15 9.71
N ARG A 30 -18.45 21.84 10.82
CA ARG A 30 -18.14 23.28 10.94
C ARG A 30 -16.64 23.54 10.88
N GLU A 31 -15.82 22.84 11.68
CA GLU A 31 -14.35 23.00 11.65
C GLU A 31 -13.73 22.52 10.32
N VAL A 32 -14.26 21.45 9.73
CA VAL A 32 -13.77 20.95 8.43
C VAL A 32 -14.15 21.90 7.30
N THR A 33 -15.33 22.53 7.34
CA THR A 33 -15.72 23.50 6.30
C THR A 33 -14.92 24.81 6.41
N ASP A 34 -14.51 25.19 7.63
CA ASP A 34 -13.69 26.39 7.89
C ASP A 34 -12.19 26.18 7.59
N ALA A 35 -11.71 24.92 7.56
CA ALA A 35 -10.32 24.59 7.27
C ALA A 35 -9.97 24.79 5.78
N ARG A 36 -9.13 25.81 5.52
CA ARG A 36 -8.73 26.27 4.18
C ARG A 36 -7.85 25.29 3.38
N THR A 37 -7.25 24.26 3.99
CA THR A 37 -6.32 23.34 3.32
C THR A 37 -6.53 21.86 3.70
N MET A 38 -6.35 20.94 2.73
CA MET A 38 -6.46 19.48 2.91
C MET A 38 -5.64 18.89 4.07
N PRO A 39 -4.38 19.29 4.31
CA PRO A 39 -3.62 18.79 5.46
C PRO A 39 -4.16 19.31 6.80
N GLN A 40 -4.70 20.53 6.88
CA GLN A 40 -5.38 21.02 8.08
C GLN A 40 -6.68 20.29 8.33
N LYS A 41 -7.43 19.93 7.28
CA LYS A 41 -8.64 19.09 7.40
C LYS A 41 -8.32 17.71 7.99
N LEU A 42 -7.24 17.08 7.54
CA LEU A 42 -6.77 15.79 8.08
C LEU A 42 -6.30 15.93 9.54
N LEU A 43 -5.58 16.99 9.88
CA LEU A 43 -5.10 17.21 11.23
C LEU A 43 -6.22 17.58 12.22
N ALA A 44 -7.23 18.33 11.77
CA ALA A 44 -8.43 18.63 12.53
C ALA A 44 -9.30 17.38 12.73
N ALA A 45 -9.38 16.51 11.71
CA ALA A 45 -10.04 15.21 11.81
C ALA A 45 -9.29 14.24 12.74
N ALA A 46 -7.96 14.31 12.79
CA ALA A 46 -7.11 13.46 13.62
C ALA A 46 -6.93 13.98 15.07
N ASN A 47 -7.47 15.16 15.41
CA ASN A 47 -7.25 15.73 16.73
C ASN A 47 -8.03 14.95 17.80
N PRO A 48 -7.38 14.35 18.81
CA PRO A 48 -8.03 13.51 19.81
C PRO A 48 -9.11 14.26 20.61
N LYS A 49 -8.98 15.59 20.74
CA LYS A 49 -9.97 16.45 21.42
C LYS A 49 -11.33 16.45 20.72
N ASN A 50 -11.35 16.33 19.39
CA ASN A 50 -12.56 16.23 18.57
C ASN A 50 -13.25 14.87 18.72
N TYR A 51 -12.46 13.80 18.87
CA TYR A 51 -12.99 12.48 19.24
C TYR A 51 -13.59 12.48 20.65
N PHE A 52 -12.94 13.08 21.66
CA PHE A 52 -13.51 13.12 23.02
C PHE A 52 -14.88 13.82 23.08
N GLY A 53 -15.15 14.78 22.20
CA GLY A 53 -16.47 15.42 22.05
C GLY A 53 -17.54 14.47 21.49
N MET A 54 -17.22 13.68 20.46
CA MET A 54 -18.12 12.66 19.89
C MET A 54 -18.27 11.43 20.81
N VAL A 55 -17.26 11.13 21.61
CA VAL A 55 -17.18 9.93 22.46
C VAL A 55 -18.04 10.03 23.72
N LYS A 56 -18.59 11.21 24.05
CA LYS A 56 -19.61 11.36 25.10
C LYS A 56 -20.89 10.57 24.81
N HIS A 57 -21.22 10.33 23.53
CA HIS A 57 -22.39 9.53 23.13
C HIS A 57 -22.06 8.10 22.67
N TYR A 58 -20.79 7.69 22.64
CA TYR A 58 -20.45 6.32 22.28
C TYR A 58 -20.83 5.35 23.41
N PRO A 59 -21.67 4.33 23.12
CA PRO A 59 -22.10 3.34 24.11
C PRO A 59 -20.88 2.64 24.72
N ALA A 60 -20.95 2.32 26.01
CA ALA A 60 -19.83 1.75 26.77
C ALA A 60 -19.22 0.51 26.10
N GLY A 61 -20.03 -0.29 25.40
CA GLY A 61 -19.59 -1.49 24.68
C GLY A 61 -18.58 -1.22 23.56
N THR A 62 -18.74 -0.14 22.78
CA THR A 62 -17.80 0.15 21.67
C THR A 62 -16.42 0.56 22.18
N LYS A 63 -16.38 1.30 23.30
CA LYS A 63 -15.12 1.63 23.97
C LYS A 63 -14.42 0.36 24.41
N GLN A 64 -15.14 -0.55 25.05
CA GLN A 64 -14.60 -1.83 25.52
C GLN A 64 -14.13 -2.73 24.36
N PHE A 65 -14.87 -2.76 23.24
CA PHE A 65 -14.45 -3.47 22.04
C PHE A 65 -13.15 -2.91 21.45
N LEU A 66 -12.99 -1.58 21.40
CA LEU A 66 -11.74 -0.96 20.96
C LEU A 66 -10.59 -1.28 21.91
N TRP A 67 -10.80 -1.22 23.22
CA TRP A 67 -9.79 -1.58 24.22
C TRP A 67 -9.41 -3.07 24.15
N LEU A 68 -10.37 -3.97 23.93
CA LEU A 68 -10.12 -5.39 23.70
C LEU A 68 -9.34 -5.63 22.41
N CYS A 69 -9.80 -5.00 21.31
CA CYS A 69 -9.14 -5.07 20.01
C CYS A 69 -7.71 -4.58 20.13
N LEU A 70 -7.48 -3.41 20.73
CA LEU A 70 -6.15 -2.86 20.92
C LEU A 70 -5.30 -3.75 21.85
N GLY A 71 -5.91 -4.31 22.91
CA GLY A 71 -5.24 -5.21 23.85
C GLY A 71 -4.78 -6.53 23.24
N ILE A 72 -5.48 -7.07 22.24
CA ILE A 72 -5.11 -8.32 21.55
C ILE A 72 -4.28 -8.04 20.29
N LEU A 73 -4.67 -7.05 19.50
CA LEU A 73 -4.03 -6.70 18.23
C LEU A 73 -2.60 -6.21 18.44
N TYR A 74 -2.35 -5.41 19.47
CA TYR A 74 -1.03 -4.85 19.73
C TYR A 74 0.04 -5.92 20.07
N PRO A 75 -0.17 -6.83 21.04
CA PRO A 75 0.79 -7.90 21.30
C PRO A 75 0.90 -8.88 20.12
N PHE A 76 -0.20 -9.16 19.42
CA PHE A 76 -0.15 -9.99 18.21
C PHE A 76 0.70 -9.35 17.10
N TRP A 77 0.55 -8.05 16.88
CA TRP A 77 1.36 -7.30 15.92
C TRP A 77 2.83 -7.29 16.32
N LEU A 78 3.15 -7.07 17.60
CA LEU A 78 4.51 -7.15 18.13
C LEU A 78 5.15 -8.52 17.89
N LEU A 79 4.42 -9.61 18.17
CA LEU A 79 4.86 -10.96 17.86
C LEU A 79 5.05 -11.17 16.36
N GLY A 80 4.13 -10.66 15.53
CA GLY A 80 4.23 -10.69 14.08
C GLY A 80 5.51 -10.01 13.57
N VAL A 81 5.84 -8.82 14.07
CA VAL A 81 7.07 -8.11 13.73
C VAL A 81 8.30 -8.86 14.24
N LEU A 82 8.25 -9.38 15.46
CA LEU A 82 9.35 -10.13 16.07
C LEU A 82 9.68 -11.41 15.29
N VAL A 83 8.66 -12.10 14.74
CA VAL A 83 8.83 -13.30 13.90
C VAL A 83 9.16 -12.94 12.45
N ALA A 84 8.63 -11.83 11.92
CA ALA A 84 8.93 -11.39 10.56
C ALA A 84 10.42 -11.11 10.36
N TRP A 85 11.09 -10.57 11.38
CA TRP A 85 12.50 -10.22 11.32
C TRP A 85 13.43 -11.42 11.02
N PRO A 86 13.42 -12.52 11.79
CA PRO A 86 14.21 -13.70 11.49
C PRO A 86 13.77 -14.35 10.17
N VAL A 87 12.47 -14.35 9.84
CA VAL A 87 11.99 -14.90 8.57
C VAL A 87 12.61 -14.15 7.38
N ILE A 88 12.64 -12.82 7.41
CA ILE A 88 13.27 -12.02 6.35
C ILE A 88 14.77 -12.33 6.24
N ILE A 89 15.47 -12.45 7.37
CA ILE A 89 16.89 -12.79 7.39
C ILE A 89 17.12 -14.18 6.78
N VAL A 90 16.32 -15.17 7.17
CA VAL A 90 16.40 -16.54 6.63
C VAL A 90 16.09 -16.54 5.13
N LEU A 91 15.03 -15.89 4.68
CA LEU A 91 14.70 -15.80 3.24
C LEU A 91 15.83 -15.15 2.45
N LYS A 92 16.45 -14.10 2.99
CA LYS A 92 17.58 -13.42 2.34
C LYS A 92 18.83 -14.29 2.32
N ALA A 93 19.11 -15.03 3.39
CA ALA A 93 20.20 -16.00 3.44
C ALA A 93 19.98 -17.15 2.43
N VAL A 94 18.78 -17.71 2.39
CA VAL A 94 18.38 -18.75 1.42
C VAL A 94 18.51 -18.21 -0.01
N GLY A 95 18.01 -17.01 -0.28
CA GLY A 95 18.16 -16.36 -1.59
C GLY A 95 19.62 -16.15 -1.99
N TRP A 96 20.47 -15.76 -1.04
CA TRP A 96 21.91 -15.60 -1.27
C TRP A 96 22.61 -16.93 -1.56
N VAL A 97 22.27 -17.99 -0.81
CA VAL A 97 22.78 -19.35 -1.03
C VAL A 97 22.32 -19.89 -2.39
N LEU A 98 21.03 -19.74 -2.73
CA LEU A 98 20.50 -20.13 -4.03
C LEU A 98 21.19 -19.36 -5.16
N PHE A 99 21.48 -18.07 -4.96
CA PHE A 99 22.22 -17.27 -5.92
C PHE A 99 23.66 -17.78 -6.10
N GLN A 100 24.36 -18.14 -5.02
CA GLN A 100 25.70 -18.73 -5.09
C GLN A 100 25.69 -20.09 -5.78
N ILE A 101 24.73 -20.95 -5.47
CA ILE A 101 24.54 -22.25 -6.16
C ILE A 101 24.25 -22.01 -7.63
N TRP A 102 23.34 -21.09 -7.96
CA TRP A 102 23.02 -20.76 -9.34
C TRP A 102 24.22 -20.20 -10.09
N TRP A 103 25.02 -19.33 -9.46
CA TRP A 103 26.25 -18.76 -10.03
C TRP A 103 27.31 -19.83 -10.25
N PHE A 104 27.50 -20.71 -9.27
CA PHE A 104 28.43 -21.84 -9.38
C PHE A 104 27.98 -22.80 -10.48
N CYS A 105 26.69 -23.13 -10.51
CA CYS A 105 26.08 -23.95 -11.56
C CYS A 105 26.19 -23.26 -12.91
N THR A 106 25.88 -21.97 -13.07
CA THR A 106 26.02 -21.29 -14.37
C THR A 106 27.47 -21.15 -14.79
N GLY A 107 28.41 -20.85 -13.89
CA GLY A 107 29.84 -20.81 -14.23
C GLY A 107 30.40 -22.18 -14.64
N TRP A 108 30.03 -23.23 -13.90
CA TRP A 108 30.41 -24.60 -14.21
C TRP A 108 29.70 -25.13 -15.46
N PHE A 109 28.42 -24.82 -15.62
CA PHE A 109 27.61 -25.17 -16.78
C PHE A 109 28.07 -24.41 -18.01
N TRP A 110 28.53 -23.17 -17.89
CA TRP A 110 29.23 -22.45 -18.95
C TRP A 110 30.58 -23.09 -19.29
N LYS A 111 31.31 -23.59 -18.29
CA LYS A 111 32.54 -24.35 -18.53
C LYS A 111 32.27 -25.70 -19.21
N ARG A 112 31.07 -26.25 -19.07
CA ARG A 112 30.68 -27.57 -19.61
C ARG A 112 29.88 -27.51 -20.91
N LEU A 113 29.10 -26.46 -21.16
CA LEU A 113 28.34 -26.19 -22.39
C LEU A 113 29.02 -25.19 -23.33
N GLY A 114 29.86 -24.30 -22.79
CA GLY A 114 30.82 -23.54 -23.58
C GLY A 114 31.93 -24.47 -24.02
N GLY A 115 31.55 -25.46 -24.84
CA GLY A 115 32.44 -26.37 -25.53
C GLY A 115 33.60 -25.56 -26.05
N GLU A 116 34.79 -26.01 -25.65
CA GLU A 116 36.10 -25.63 -26.13
C GLU A 116 36.04 -24.51 -27.17
N LYS A 117 36.28 -23.26 -26.73
CA LYS A 117 36.47 -22.15 -27.67
C LYS A 117 37.37 -22.69 -28.77
N PRO A 118 36.96 -22.69 -30.06
CA PRO A 118 37.72 -23.36 -31.09
C PRO A 118 39.17 -22.91 -30.93
N SER A 119 40.06 -23.90 -30.77
CA SER A 119 41.52 -23.69 -30.71
C SER A 119 41.88 -22.61 -31.73
N LYS A 120 42.86 -21.77 -31.41
CA LYS A 120 43.29 -20.68 -32.30
C LYS A 120 43.53 -21.18 -33.73
N GLU A 121 43.95 -22.43 -33.86
CA GLU A 121 44.13 -23.16 -35.13
C GLU A 121 42.81 -23.38 -35.88
N ARG A 122 41.77 -23.90 -35.22
CA ARG A 122 40.44 -24.11 -35.85
C ARG A 122 39.76 -22.80 -36.25
N ARG A 123 40.04 -21.69 -35.55
CA ARG A 123 39.57 -20.36 -35.97
C ARG A 123 40.24 -19.90 -37.26
N ALA A 124 41.55 -20.09 -37.37
CA ALA A 124 42.30 -19.75 -38.57
C ALA A 124 41.83 -20.56 -39.79
N GLU A 125 41.50 -21.84 -39.59
CA GLU A 125 40.95 -22.71 -40.63
C GLU A 125 39.56 -22.24 -41.11
N ILE A 126 38.65 -21.87 -40.20
CA ILE A 126 37.32 -21.34 -40.54
C ILE A 126 37.42 -20.00 -41.29
N ASP A 127 38.37 -19.15 -40.90
CA ASP A 127 38.59 -17.86 -41.56
C ASP A 127 39.15 -18.07 -42.99
N GLN A 128 40.01 -19.09 -43.19
CA GLN A 128 40.47 -19.49 -44.52
C GLN A 128 39.34 -20.06 -45.39
N GLU A 129 38.48 -20.91 -44.84
CA GLU A 129 37.31 -21.43 -45.57
C GLU A 129 36.35 -20.32 -45.98
N ARG A 130 36.13 -19.32 -45.11
CA ARG A 130 35.31 -18.15 -45.46
C ARG A 130 35.96 -17.30 -46.53
N ALA A 131 37.27 -17.07 -46.46
CA ALA A 131 38.00 -16.32 -47.48
C ALA A 131 37.95 -17.02 -48.84
N ALA A 132 38.07 -18.35 -48.86
CA ALA A 132 37.95 -19.16 -50.07
C ALA A 132 36.54 -19.09 -50.67
N LYS A 133 35.49 -19.20 -49.85
CA LYS A 133 34.09 -19.07 -50.31
C LYS A 133 33.77 -17.67 -50.84
N LEU A 134 34.33 -16.63 -50.25
CA LEU A 134 34.17 -15.25 -50.74
C LEU A 134 34.90 -15.05 -52.07
N ALA A 135 36.09 -15.64 -52.23
CA ALA A 135 36.83 -15.59 -53.49
C ALA A 135 36.09 -16.33 -54.61
N ASP A 136 35.54 -17.51 -54.32
CA ASP A 136 34.74 -18.31 -55.26
C ASP A 136 33.43 -17.58 -55.63
N SER A 137 32.71 -17.05 -54.65
CA SER A 137 31.50 -16.25 -54.88
C SER A 137 31.79 -14.99 -55.70
N ASN A 138 32.91 -14.31 -55.47
CA ASN A 138 33.32 -13.16 -56.27
C ASN A 138 33.68 -13.59 -57.69
N ALA A 139 34.43 -14.68 -57.87
CA ALA A 139 34.80 -15.19 -59.19
C ALA A 139 33.56 -15.53 -60.03
N GLN A 140 32.55 -16.17 -59.42
CA GLN A 140 31.26 -16.45 -60.06
C GLN A 140 30.44 -15.19 -60.38
N GLN A 141 30.68 -14.05 -59.71
CA GLN A 141 30.01 -12.78 -60.06
C GLN A 141 30.65 -12.06 -61.25
N TYR A 142 31.86 -12.46 -61.68
CA TYR A 142 32.58 -11.85 -62.79
C TYR A 142 32.61 -12.71 -64.08
N GLU A 143 32.01 -13.91 -64.06
CA GLU A 143 31.65 -14.69 -65.25
C GLU A 143 30.23 -14.36 -65.74
#